data_AF-A0A1V4PPZ7-F1
#
_entry.id   AF-A0A1V4PPZ7-F1
#
_cell.length_a   1.000
_cell.length_b   1.000
_cell.length_c   1.000
_cell.angle_alpha   90.00
_cell.angle_beta   90.00
_cell.angle_gamma   90.00
#
_symmetry.space_group_name_H-M   'P 1'
#
loop_
_entity.id
_entity.type
_entity.pdbx_description
1 polymer ?
#
loop_
_entity_poly.entity_id
_entity_poly.type
_entity_poly.pdbx_seq_one_letter_code
_entity_poly.pdbx_strand_id
1 'polypeptide(L)'
;MTGSPHQPRRRRRLVAVACVAVVATMTACGRDAAPDSLFESAGYHVRGDTVFYLRGFPGRASQVDGADAASFAPLDRTFAKDRSTVYVDGRPLPEANPDSFVLLDRPDFAKDDGHVYQRDTVLSDDPTNFELLDGNLAKDGRAVYWSDGRVLSDDPTHFSIVSDTDYYLFTKDDRTVHVNGNSVVGADPATFRVLRDGYSRDGANVFYGTDRIVDADVPSFDALEGPFARDDRHGYWMGTPIPDADGATFHVLNADFECAADATHAFYRDDVIVDADPRSFPSGHAVTGCSETSVFFAP
;
A
#
# COMPACT_ATOMS: atom_id res chain seq x y z
N MET A 1 -28.43 15.16 -99.74
CA MET A 1 -27.43 14.06 -99.72
C MET A 1 -26.34 14.53 -98.78
N THR A 2 -26.05 14.00 -97.59
CA THR A 2 -26.36 12.84 -96.74
C THR A 2 -26.21 13.42 -95.30
N GLY A 3 -27.00 13.16 -94.26
CA GLY A 3 -27.40 11.86 -93.72
C GLY A 3 -26.66 11.55 -92.40
N SER A 4 -27.10 12.16 -91.27
CA SER A 4 -27.16 11.60 -89.89
C SER A 4 -25.86 11.29 -89.09
N PRO A 5 -25.89 11.05 -87.75
CA PRO A 5 -26.83 11.45 -86.68
C PRO A 5 -26.21 11.81 -85.28
N HIS A 6 -27.08 12.32 -84.37
CA HIS A 6 -27.22 12.16 -82.90
C HIS A 6 -26.09 11.51 -82.04
N GLN A 7 -25.76 11.89 -80.79
CA GLN A 7 -26.60 12.15 -79.59
C GLN A 7 -25.73 12.72 -78.38
N PRO A 8 -26.15 12.84 -77.09
CA PRO A 8 -26.31 14.15 -76.42
C PRO A 8 -25.58 14.42 -75.06
N ARG A 9 -25.58 15.72 -74.68
CA ARG A 9 -25.66 16.41 -73.36
C ARG A 9 -25.11 15.75 -72.08
N ARG A 10 -24.35 16.55 -71.30
CA ARG A 10 -24.56 16.72 -69.84
C ARG A 10 -24.07 18.11 -69.37
N ARG A 11 -25.01 18.95 -68.91
CA ARG A 11 -24.74 20.22 -68.20
C ARG A 11 -24.47 19.89 -66.74
N ARG A 12 -23.31 20.28 -66.20
CA ARG A 12 -23.05 20.31 -64.75
C ARG A 12 -23.52 21.65 -64.21
N ARG A 13 -24.54 21.64 -63.35
CA ARG A 13 -24.95 22.78 -62.52
C ARG A 13 -24.05 22.80 -61.29
N LEU A 14 -23.34 23.92 -61.06
CA LEU A 14 -22.70 24.21 -59.78
C LEU A 14 -23.79 24.57 -58.77
N VAL A 15 -23.85 23.86 -57.64
CA VAL A 15 -24.63 24.24 -56.46
C VAL A 15 -23.64 24.75 -55.43
N ALA A 16 -23.70 26.04 -55.13
CA ALA A 16 -22.94 26.64 -54.03
C ALA A 16 -23.61 26.24 -52.71
N VAL A 17 -22.87 25.54 -51.86
CA VAL A 17 -23.29 25.22 -50.49
C VAL A 17 -22.85 26.40 -49.61
N ALA A 18 -23.82 27.17 -49.11
CA ALA A 18 -23.58 28.19 -48.11
C ALA A 18 -23.32 27.51 -46.76
N CYS A 19 -22.10 27.66 -46.23
CA CYS A 19 -21.76 27.26 -44.87
C CYS A 19 -22.41 28.26 -43.90
N VAL A 20 -23.50 27.85 -43.25
CA VAL A 20 -24.03 28.56 -42.08
C VAL A 20 -23.17 28.17 -40.88
N ALA A 21 -22.29 29.08 -40.46
CA ALA A 21 -21.60 28.95 -39.18
C ALA A 21 -22.63 29.12 -38.06
N VAL A 22 -23.03 28.03 -37.42
CA VAL A 22 -23.76 28.07 -36.15
C VAL A 22 -22.76 28.49 -35.08
N VAL A 23 -22.74 29.79 -34.76
CA VAL A 23 -22.08 30.27 -33.54
C VAL A 23 -22.92 29.77 -32.38
N ALA A 24 -22.48 28.68 -31.76
CA ALA A 24 -23.05 28.21 -30.51
C ALA A 24 -22.80 29.28 -29.44
N THR A 25 -23.84 30.05 -29.12
CA THR A 25 -23.89 30.84 -27.90
C THR A 25 -23.89 29.84 -26.74
N MET A 26 -22.71 29.62 -26.15
CA MET A 26 -22.60 28.94 -24.86
C MET A 26 -23.36 29.76 -23.83
N THR A 27 -24.61 29.37 -23.59
CA THR A 27 -25.44 29.89 -22.52
C THR A 27 -24.71 29.69 -21.20
N ALA A 28 -24.67 30.74 -20.38
CA ALA A 28 -24.04 30.76 -19.07
C ALA A 28 -24.57 29.67 -18.10
N CYS A 29 -25.63 28.92 -18.47
CA CYS A 29 -26.19 27.81 -17.70
C CYS A 29 -25.24 26.61 -17.52
N GLY A 30 -24.13 26.51 -18.27
CA GLY A 30 -23.17 25.42 -18.11
C GLY A 30 -22.12 25.64 -17.01
N ARG A 31 -21.94 26.87 -16.52
CA ARG A 31 -20.87 27.20 -15.56
C ARG A 31 -21.19 26.85 -14.12
N ASP A 32 -22.47 26.76 -13.78
CA ASP A 32 -22.94 26.47 -12.42
C ASP A 32 -23.48 25.04 -12.28
N ALA A 33 -23.31 24.21 -13.32
CA ALA A 33 -23.72 22.82 -13.28
C ALA A 33 -22.86 22.00 -12.31
N ALA A 34 -23.47 21.00 -11.69
CA ALA A 34 -22.76 20.05 -10.84
C ALA A 34 -21.67 19.33 -11.66
N PRO A 35 -20.46 19.14 -11.10
CA PRO A 35 -19.36 18.57 -11.84
C PRO A 35 -19.58 17.08 -12.14
N ASP A 36 -19.04 16.60 -13.25
CA ASP A 36 -19.22 15.23 -13.74
C ASP A 36 -17.88 14.46 -13.73
N SER A 37 -17.87 13.29 -13.08
CA SER A 37 -16.69 12.43 -12.98
C SER A 37 -16.16 11.90 -14.32
N LEU A 38 -16.92 12.03 -15.41
CA LEU A 38 -16.46 11.73 -16.77
C LEU A 38 -15.49 12.78 -17.33
N PHE A 39 -15.55 14.01 -16.82
CA PHE A 39 -14.82 15.15 -17.39
C PHE A 39 -13.97 15.90 -16.36
N GLU A 40 -14.23 15.71 -15.07
CA GLU A 40 -13.65 16.47 -13.99
C GLU A 40 -13.05 15.57 -12.91
N SER A 41 -11.98 16.06 -12.28
CA SER A 41 -11.30 15.37 -11.20
C SER A 41 -12.16 15.35 -9.92
N ALA A 42 -11.99 14.30 -9.13
CA ALA A 42 -12.56 14.23 -7.79
C ALA A 42 -12.07 15.38 -6.88
N GLY A 43 -12.85 15.69 -5.86
CA GLY A 43 -12.58 16.76 -4.89
C GLY A 43 -13.63 17.87 -4.94
N TYR A 44 -13.25 19.04 -4.45
CA TYR A 44 -14.15 20.18 -4.28
C TYR A 44 -14.22 21.08 -5.52
N HIS A 45 -15.44 21.54 -5.81
CA HIS A 45 -15.75 22.39 -6.96
C HIS A 45 -16.67 23.53 -6.53
N VAL A 46 -16.20 24.77 -6.63
CA VAL A 46 -17.04 25.96 -6.43
C VAL A 46 -17.67 26.36 -7.76
N ARG A 47 -19.00 26.53 -7.77
CA ARG A 47 -19.85 26.78 -8.95
C ARG A 47 -20.88 27.85 -8.58
N GLY A 48 -20.58 29.11 -8.91
CA GLY A 48 -21.35 30.25 -8.42
C GLY A 48 -21.38 30.27 -6.89
N ASP A 49 -22.57 30.34 -6.31
CA ASP A 49 -22.79 30.33 -4.86
C ASP A 49 -22.90 28.91 -4.27
N THR A 50 -22.63 27.87 -5.06
CA THR A 50 -22.73 26.47 -4.62
C THR A 50 -21.36 25.80 -4.59
N VAL A 51 -21.10 25.05 -3.53
CA VAL A 51 -19.94 24.16 -3.43
C VAL A 51 -20.40 22.74 -3.65
N PHE A 52 -19.69 22.01 -4.50
CA PHE A 52 -19.89 20.59 -4.75
C PHE A 52 -18.65 19.81 -4.31
N TYR A 53 -18.87 18.58 -3.83
CA TYR A 53 -17.84 17.57 -3.66
C TYR A 53 -18.10 16.42 -4.64
N LEU A 54 -17.14 16.14 -5.52
CA LEU A 54 -17.19 15.09 -6.52
C LEU A 54 -16.38 13.88 -6.05
N ARG A 55 -17.04 12.73 -5.87
CA ARG A 55 -16.33 11.47 -5.57
C ARG A 55 -15.52 10.97 -6.77
N GLY A 56 -14.50 10.17 -6.48
CA GLY A 56 -13.71 9.44 -7.49
C GLY A 56 -14.57 8.67 -8.48
N PHE A 57 -14.11 8.62 -9.73
CA PHE A 57 -14.81 7.91 -10.81
C PHE A 57 -14.93 6.40 -10.49
N PRO A 58 -16.11 5.77 -10.72
CA PRO A 58 -17.38 6.40 -11.09
C PRO A 58 -18.03 7.06 -9.88
N GLY A 59 -18.24 8.38 -9.95
CA GLY A 59 -18.70 9.20 -8.82
C GLY A 59 -19.74 10.23 -9.23
N ARG A 60 -20.50 10.73 -8.25
CA ARG A 60 -21.43 11.85 -8.43
C ARG A 60 -21.03 13.00 -7.53
N ALA A 61 -21.26 14.20 -8.03
CA ALA A 61 -21.20 15.40 -7.23
C ALA A 61 -22.35 15.43 -6.22
N SER A 62 -22.04 15.81 -4.99
CA SER A 62 -23.01 16.23 -3.98
C SER A 62 -22.74 17.67 -3.58
N GLN A 63 -23.80 18.45 -3.37
CA GLN A 63 -23.65 19.78 -2.77
C GLN A 63 -23.08 19.64 -1.35
N VAL A 64 -22.17 20.53 -0.97
CA VAL A 64 -21.63 20.63 0.38
C VAL A 64 -22.52 21.57 1.17
N ASP A 65 -23.34 21.00 2.04
CA ASP A 65 -24.33 21.75 2.82
C ASP A 65 -23.66 22.72 3.78
N GLY A 66 -24.16 23.96 3.82
CA GLY A 66 -23.68 25.01 4.72
C GLY A 66 -22.35 25.66 4.32
N ALA A 67 -21.73 25.24 3.22
CA ALA A 67 -20.49 25.83 2.74
C ALA A 67 -20.67 27.27 2.26
N ASP A 68 -19.80 28.16 2.74
CA ASP A 68 -19.71 29.51 2.22
C ASP A 68 -18.82 29.56 0.97
N ALA A 69 -19.46 29.49 -0.20
CA ALA A 69 -18.80 29.53 -1.50
C ALA A 69 -17.85 30.73 -1.69
N ALA A 70 -18.13 31.87 -1.04
CA ALA A 70 -17.33 33.08 -1.18
C ALA A 70 -15.96 33.01 -0.48
N SER A 71 -15.85 32.19 0.57
CA SER A 71 -14.58 31.97 1.30
C SER A 71 -14.05 30.54 1.17
N PHE A 72 -14.72 29.70 0.38
CA PHE A 72 -14.37 28.29 0.23
C PHE A 72 -13.00 28.11 -0.43
N ALA A 73 -12.11 27.40 0.25
CA ALA A 73 -10.75 27.10 -0.14
C ALA A 73 -10.53 25.58 -0.11
N PRO A 74 -10.55 24.90 -1.27
CA PRO A 74 -10.05 23.53 -1.38
C PRO A 74 -8.57 23.48 -0.99
N LEU A 75 -8.20 22.58 -0.08
CA LEU A 75 -6.81 22.38 0.33
C LEU A 75 -6.18 21.25 -0.47
N ASP A 76 -6.90 20.13 -0.58
CA ASP A 76 -6.61 19.04 -1.50
C ASP A 76 -7.91 18.35 -1.95
N ARG A 77 -7.83 17.10 -2.40
CA ARG A 77 -9.00 16.31 -2.80
C ARG A 77 -9.90 15.90 -1.63
N THR A 78 -9.35 15.84 -0.42
CA THR A 78 -9.99 15.29 0.79
C THR A 78 -10.47 16.41 1.69
N PHE A 79 -9.65 17.44 1.89
CA PHE A 79 -9.90 18.56 2.80
C PHE A 79 -10.17 19.88 2.07
N ALA A 80 -11.06 20.67 2.64
CA ALA A 80 -11.30 22.06 2.27
C ALA A 80 -11.68 22.86 3.52
N LYS A 81 -11.69 24.19 3.43
CA LYS A 81 -12.22 25.04 4.49
C LYS A 81 -12.93 26.26 3.94
N ASP A 82 -13.86 26.80 4.70
CA ASP A 82 -14.34 28.17 4.54
C ASP A 82 -14.00 28.99 5.79
N ARG A 83 -14.53 30.21 5.89
CA ARG A 83 -14.27 31.11 7.03
C ARG A 83 -14.69 30.57 8.40
N SER A 84 -15.48 29.49 8.45
CA SER A 84 -16.17 29.00 9.64
C SER A 84 -16.02 27.50 9.87
N THR A 85 -15.80 26.73 8.81
CA THR A 85 -15.90 25.28 8.84
C THR A 85 -14.78 24.65 8.02
N VAL A 86 -14.16 23.61 8.57
CA VAL A 86 -13.31 22.68 7.81
C VAL A 86 -14.18 21.54 7.32
N TYR A 87 -13.91 21.06 6.11
CA TYR A 87 -14.62 19.98 5.46
C TYR A 87 -13.67 18.83 5.14
N VAL A 88 -14.17 17.61 5.29
CA VAL A 88 -13.56 16.36 4.84
C VAL A 88 -14.56 15.59 3.97
N ASP A 89 -14.17 15.23 2.76
CA ASP A 89 -14.99 14.51 1.78
C ASP A 89 -16.41 15.06 1.58
N GLY A 90 -16.51 16.40 1.51
CA GLY A 90 -17.76 17.12 1.33
C GLY A 90 -18.64 17.22 2.58
N ARG A 91 -18.13 16.87 3.77
CA ARG A 91 -18.83 16.95 5.05
C ARG A 91 -18.08 17.86 6.03
N PRO A 92 -18.77 18.58 6.94
CA PRO A 92 -18.09 19.29 8.02
C PRO A 92 -17.25 18.33 8.86
N LEU A 93 -16.01 18.71 9.16
CA LEU A 93 -15.12 18.05 10.09
C LEU A 93 -15.37 18.65 11.49
N PRO A 94 -15.97 17.90 12.44
CA PRO A 94 -16.26 18.42 13.76
C PRO A 94 -15.00 18.85 14.51
N GLU A 95 -15.14 19.89 15.33
CA GLU A 95 -14.10 20.39 16.25
C GLU A 95 -12.84 20.97 15.57
N ALA A 96 -12.77 20.94 14.24
CA ALA A 96 -11.66 21.51 13.49
C ALA A 96 -11.72 23.05 13.43
N ASN A 97 -10.58 23.67 13.73
CA ASN A 97 -10.42 25.13 13.69
C ASN A 97 -9.94 25.58 12.30
N PRO A 98 -10.79 26.25 11.48
CA PRO A 98 -10.41 26.65 10.12
C PRO A 98 -9.25 27.66 10.08
N ASP A 99 -9.05 28.46 11.13
CA ASP A 99 -8.03 29.50 11.16
C ASP A 99 -6.61 28.93 11.26
N SER A 100 -6.45 27.81 11.99
CA SER A 100 -5.17 27.12 12.21
C SER A 100 -5.01 25.84 11.38
N PHE A 101 -6.05 25.39 10.67
CA PHE A 101 -6.04 24.15 9.90
C PHE A 101 -5.01 24.14 8.76
N VAL A 102 -4.12 23.14 8.78
CA VAL A 102 -3.06 22.90 7.79
C VAL A 102 -2.96 21.40 7.46
N LEU A 103 -2.61 21.09 6.21
CA LEU A 103 -2.29 19.72 5.81
C LEU A 103 -0.90 19.31 6.31
N LEU A 104 -0.73 18.03 6.59
CA LEU A 104 0.57 17.43 6.88
C LEU A 104 1.15 16.76 5.62
N ASP A 105 2.44 16.43 5.65
CA ASP A 105 3.18 15.91 4.48
C ASP A 105 2.70 14.53 3.99
N ARG A 106 1.91 13.82 4.80
CA ARG A 106 1.29 12.55 4.43
C ARG A 106 -0.16 12.80 4.01
N PRO A 107 -0.62 12.23 2.87
CA PRO A 107 -2.02 12.30 2.47
C PRO A 107 -2.96 11.86 3.60
N ASP A 108 -4.15 12.45 3.64
CA ASP A 108 -5.18 12.19 4.65
C ASP A 108 -4.86 12.69 6.07
N PHE A 109 -3.67 13.26 6.30
CA PHE A 109 -3.31 13.88 7.58
C PHE A 109 -3.41 15.41 7.52
N ALA A 110 -4.00 15.98 8.54
CA ALA A 110 -4.06 17.42 8.76
C ALA A 110 -4.02 17.72 10.25
N LYS A 111 -3.77 18.97 10.62
CA LYS A 111 -3.86 19.41 12.01
C LYS A 111 -4.36 20.84 12.11
N ASP A 112 -4.86 21.17 13.28
CA ASP A 112 -5.06 22.54 13.72
C ASP A 112 -4.31 22.79 15.05
N ASP A 113 -4.68 23.82 15.79
CA ASP A 113 -4.05 24.17 17.06
C ASP A 113 -4.49 23.30 18.25
N GLY A 114 -5.55 22.52 18.11
CA GLY A 114 -6.07 21.61 19.14
C GLY A 114 -5.85 20.12 18.82
N HIS A 115 -5.89 19.74 17.55
CA HIS A 115 -6.00 18.34 17.14
C HIS A 115 -5.17 18.00 15.91
N VAL A 116 -4.85 16.73 15.78
CA VAL A 116 -4.37 16.09 14.56
C VAL A 116 -5.42 15.14 14.06
N TYR A 117 -5.70 15.23 12.77
CA TYR A 117 -6.73 14.47 12.08
C TYR A 117 -6.11 13.47 11.13
N GLN A 118 -6.68 12.27 11.12
CA GLN A 118 -6.58 11.34 10.01
C GLN A 118 -7.97 11.25 9.36
N ARG A 119 -8.14 11.93 8.23
CA ARG A 119 -9.43 12.12 7.55
C ARG A 119 -10.48 12.76 8.50
N ASP A 120 -11.53 12.02 8.83
CA ASP A 120 -12.65 12.42 9.67
C ASP A 120 -12.48 12.03 11.14
N THR A 121 -11.32 11.46 11.50
CA THR A 121 -11.02 11.00 12.86
C THR A 121 -9.98 11.91 13.52
N VAL A 122 -10.26 12.34 14.75
CA VAL A 122 -9.24 12.93 15.63
C VAL A 122 -8.30 11.81 16.08
N LEU A 123 -7.03 11.91 15.70
CA LEU A 123 -5.99 10.94 16.03
C LEU A 123 -5.26 11.31 17.32
N SER A 124 -5.01 12.61 17.55
CA SER A 124 -4.26 13.12 18.69
C SER A 124 -4.73 14.53 19.08
N ASP A 125 -4.71 14.82 20.38
CA ASP A 125 -4.95 16.16 20.96
C ASP A 125 -3.63 16.90 21.27
N ASP A 126 -2.52 16.46 20.69
CA ASP A 126 -1.18 17.03 20.88
C ASP A 126 -0.52 17.38 19.53
N PRO A 127 -1.08 18.35 18.77
CA PRO A 127 -0.55 18.78 17.47
C PRO A 127 0.85 19.40 17.56
N THR A 128 1.28 19.78 18.77
CA THR A 128 2.60 20.36 19.04
C THR A 128 3.72 19.33 19.07
N ASN A 129 3.46 18.12 19.58
CA ASN A 129 4.45 17.03 19.63
C ASN A 129 4.19 15.96 18.57
N PHE A 130 3.24 16.17 17.66
CA PHE A 130 2.92 15.21 16.62
C PHE A 130 4.00 15.14 15.52
N GLU A 131 4.39 13.92 15.16
CA GLU A 131 5.39 13.60 14.16
C GLU A 131 4.91 12.43 13.28
N LEU A 132 5.08 12.57 11.96
CA LEU A 132 4.92 11.47 11.02
C LEU A 132 6.24 10.68 10.96
N LEU A 133 6.16 9.37 11.12
CA LEU A 133 7.31 8.47 11.11
C LEU A 133 7.32 7.60 9.85
N ASP A 134 8.44 6.97 9.50
CA ASP A 134 8.48 5.99 8.42
C ASP A 134 7.55 4.78 8.68
N GLY A 135 7.37 3.90 7.68
CA GLY A 135 6.51 2.72 7.84
C GLY A 135 5.01 3.03 8.02
N ASN A 136 4.53 4.19 7.55
CA ASN A 136 3.16 4.67 7.77
C ASN A 136 2.75 4.83 9.24
N LEU A 137 3.74 5.04 10.12
CA LEU A 137 3.52 5.31 11.53
C LEU A 137 3.38 6.81 11.80
N ALA A 138 2.83 7.15 12.95
CA ALA A 138 2.86 8.50 13.49
C ALA A 138 3.03 8.43 15.01
N LYS A 139 3.42 9.52 15.65
CA LYS A 139 3.46 9.61 17.11
C LYS A 139 3.12 11.01 17.58
N ASP A 140 2.75 11.10 18.85
CA ASP A 140 2.73 12.35 19.60
C ASP A 140 3.58 12.23 20.88
N GLY A 141 3.38 13.12 21.85
CA GLY A 141 4.09 13.08 23.12
C GLY A 141 3.67 11.92 24.05
N ARG A 142 2.64 11.14 23.70
CA ARG A 142 2.02 10.11 24.56
C ARG A 142 1.97 8.73 23.91
N ALA A 143 1.86 8.64 22.59
CA ALA A 143 1.63 7.39 21.90
C ALA A 143 2.27 7.36 20.51
N VAL A 144 2.51 6.15 20.03
CA VAL A 144 2.78 5.82 18.64
C VAL A 144 1.55 5.17 18.06
N TYR A 145 1.14 5.61 16.89
CA TYR A 145 -0.06 5.19 16.18
C TYR A 145 0.30 4.33 14.96
N TRP A 146 -0.45 3.25 14.79
CA TRP A 146 -0.43 2.46 13.56
C TRP A 146 -1.18 3.18 12.43
N SER A 147 -1.08 2.65 11.20
CA SER A 147 -1.69 3.25 10.01
C SER A 147 -3.23 3.37 10.06
N ASP A 148 -3.88 2.56 10.88
CA ASP A 148 -5.33 2.59 11.11
C ASP A 148 -5.76 3.50 12.28
N GLY A 149 -4.81 4.22 12.88
CA GLY A 149 -5.03 5.15 13.97
C GLY A 149 -5.07 4.51 15.36
N ARG A 150 -4.95 3.18 15.50
CA ARG A 150 -4.87 2.55 16.83
C ARG A 150 -3.51 2.85 17.48
N VAL A 151 -3.50 2.92 18.81
CA VAL A 151 -2.25 3.02 19.58
C VAL A 151 -1.47 1.71 19.44
N LEU A 152 -0.27 1.80 18.87
CA LEU A 152 0.70 0.71 18.77
C LEU A 152 1.58 0.63 20.02
N SER A 153 1.99 1.78 20.56
CA SER A 153 2.81 1.88 21.77
C SER A 153 2.44 3.12 22.57
N ASP A 154 2.42 3.00 23.89
CA ASP A 154 2.30 4.09 24.88
C ASP A 154 3.67 4.59 25.38
N ASP A 155 4.77 4.20 24.71
CA ASP A 155 6.13 4.64 25.00
C ASP A 155 6.81 5.25 23.76
N PRO A 156 6.36 6.43 23.29
CA PRO A 156 6.94 7.09 22.13
C PRO A 156 8.40 7.53 22.34
N THR A 157 8.88 7.55 23.58
CA THR A 157 10.25 7.94 23.93
C THR A 157 11.27 6.84 23.66
N HIS A 158 10.90 5.58 23.86
CA HIS A 158 11.77 4.43 23.61
C HIS A 158 11.36 3.62 22.37
N PHE A 159 10.33 4.08 21.65
CA PHE A 159 9.91 3.48 20.40
C PHE A 159 10.97 3.65 19.29
N SER A 160 11.19 2.59 18.52
CA SER A 160 12.08 2.57 17.38
C SER A 160 11.58 1.63 16.27
N ILE A 161 11.79 2.05 15.02
CA ILE A 161 11.70 1.17 13.86
C ILE A 161 13.00 0.37 13.79
N VAL A 162 12.89 -0.95 13.87
CA VAL A 162 14.03 -1.88 13.82
C VAL A 162 14.38 -2.21 12.37
N SER A 163 13.36 -2.44 11.53
CA SER A 163 13.49 -2.67 10.09
C SER A 163 12.20 -2.32 9.38
N ASP A 164 12.29 -1.82 8.15
CA ASP A 164 11.17 -1.58 7.23
C ASP A 164 11.58 -2.07 5.82
N THR A 165 11.71 -3.38 5.69
CA THR A 165 12.20 -4.05 4.46
C THR A 165 11.42 -5.33 4.21
N ASP A 166 11.49 -5.84 2.98
CA ASP A 166 10.97 -7.18 2.63
C ASP A 166 9.50 -7.40 3.00
N TYR A 167 8.68 -6.34 2.90
CA TYR A 167 7.26 -6.32 3.30
C TYR A 167 6.99 -6.44 4.82
N TYR A 168 8.02 -6.32 5.65
CA TYR A 168 7.92 -6.39 7.11
C TYR A 168 8.41 -5.11 7.78
N LEU A 169 7.51 -4.49 8.54
CA LEU A 169 7.82 -3.40 9.45
C LEU A 169 7.99 -3.94 10.87
N PHE A 170 9.24 -4.11 11.28
CA PHE A 170 9.60 -4.47 12.65
C PHE A 170 9.82 -3.22 13.48
N THR A 171 9.18 -3.16 14.64
CA THR A 171 9.28 -2.05 15.58
C THR A 171 9.40 -2.57 16.99
N LYS A 172 9.92 -1.75 17.90
CA LYS A 172 9.98 -2.10 19.32
C LYS A 172 9.96 -0.86 20.19
N ASP A 173 9.48 -1.03 21.42
CA ASP A 173 9.78 -0.14 22.54
C ASP A 173 10.57 -0.93 23.61
N ASP A 174 10.65 -0.41 24.83
CA ASP A 174 11.37 -1.08 25.93
C ASP A 174 10.68 -2.34 26.45
N ARG A 175 9.42 -2.59 26.10
CA ARG A 175 8.59 -3.68 26.64
C ARG A 175 8.14 -4.68 25.58
N THR A 176 7.98 -4.24 24.35
CA THR A 176 7.28 -4.98 23.31
C THR A 176 8.00 -4.88 21.97
N VAL A 177 7.89 -5.94 21.19
CA VAL A 177 8.30 -6.01 19.79
C VAL A 177 7.06 -6.23 18.94
N HIS A 178 7.01 -5.61 17.77
CA HIS A 178 5.92 -5.77 16.82
C HIS A 178 6.45 -6.03 15.41
N VAL A 179 5.69 -6.78 14.62
CA VAL A 179 5.84 -6.88 13.17
C VAL A 179 4.51 -6.56 12.51
N ASN A 180 4.52 -5.64 11.54
CA ASN A 180 3.32 -5.16 10.84
C ASN A 180 2.18 -4.76 11.82
N GLY A 181 2.56 -4.13 12.93
CA GLY A 181 1.65 -3.68 13.99
C GLY A 181 1.10 -4.79 14.90
N ASN A 182 1.58 -6.02 14.80
CA ASN A 182 1.18 -7.15 15.66
C ASN A 182 2.30 -7.50 16.61
N SER A 183 1.97 -7.74 17.89
CA SER A 183 2.97 -8.05 18.91
C SER A 183 3.62 -9.43 18.69
N VAL A 184 4.95 -9.48 18.78
CA VAL A 184 5.73 -10.71 18.80
C VAL A 184 5.81 -11.16 20.27
N VAL A 185 4.87 -12.02 20.67
CA VAL A 185 4.70 -12.39 22.08
C VAL A 185 5.92 -13.18 22.58
N GLY A 186 6.50 -12.71 23.69
CA GLY A 186 7.65 -13.35 24.34
C GLY A 186 9.01 -12.98 23.77
N ALA A 187 9.07 -12.11 22.75
CA ALA A 187 10.32 -11.52 22.30
C ALA A 187 10.91 -10.58 23.35
N ASP A 188 12.23 -10.63 23.53
CA ASP A 188 12.98 -9.68 24.36
C ASP A 188 13.42 -8.45 23.55
N PRO A 189 12.82 -7.25 23.75
CA PRO A 189 13.16 -6.06 22.99
C PRO A 189 14.60 -5.58 23.17
N ALA A 190 15.28 -5.96 24.26
CA ALA A 190 16.65 -5.54 24.51
C ALA A 190 17.65 -6.27 23.62
N THR A 191 17.35 -7.52 23.25
CA THR A 191 18.22 -8.37 22.44
C THR A 191 17.67 -8.68 21.04
N PHE A 192 16.46 -8.22 20.73
CA PHE A 192 15.79 -8.44 19.45
C PHE A 192 16.58 -7.91 18.24
N ARG A 193 16.67 -8.73 17.20
CA ARG A 193 17.30 -8.41 15.91
C ARG A 193 16.48 -9.03 14.78
N VAL A 194 16.29 -8.27 13.71
CA VAL A 194 15.74 -8.78 12.45
C VAL A 194 16.86 -9.50 11.69
N LEU A 195 16.54 -10.66 11.11
CA LEU A 195 17.45 -11.41 10.25
C LEU A 195 17.20 -11.06 8.79
N ARG A 196 16.10 -11.56 8.21
CA ARG A 196 15.61 -11.26 6.85
C ARG A 196 14.26 -11.93 6.60
N ASP A 197 13.52 -11.49 5.57
CA ASP A 197 12.35 -12.20 5.02
C ASP A 197 11.31 -12.66 6.07
N GLY A 198 11.12 -11.87 7.14
CA GLY A 198 10.19 -12.16 8.24
C GLY A 198 10.79 -12.96 9.40
N TYR A 199 12.01 -13.48 9.26
CA TYR A 199 12.76 -14.09 10.35
C TYR A 199 13.40 -13.05 11.25
N SER A 200 13.32 -13.30 12.56
CA SER A 200 13.94 -12.49 13.60
C SER A 200 14.34 -13.35 14.78
N ARG A 201 15.16 -12.82 15.68
CA ARG A 201 15.60 -13.52 16.88
C ARG A 201 15.81 -12.56 18.03
N ASP A 202 15.80 -13.10 19.24
CA ASP A 202 16.35 -12.46 20.41
C ASP A 202 17.48 -13.33 21.00
N GLY A 203 17.88 -13.07 22.24
CA GLY A 203 18.93 -13.84 22.91
C GLY A 203 18.58 -15.30 23.19
N ALA A 204 17.30 -15.68 23.20
CA ALA A 204 16.79 -16.97 23.65
C ALA A 204 15.84 -17.67 22.66
N ASN A 205 15.34 -16.96 21.64
CA ASN A 205 14.29 -17.44 20.76
C ASN A 205 14.53 -16.99 19.31
N VAL A 206 13.95 -17.73 18.37
CA VAL A 206 13.80 -17.36 16.96
C VAL A 206 12.32 -17.24 16.63
N PHE A 207 11.98 -16.32 15.74
CA PHE A 207 10.61 -16.03 15.33
C PHE A 207 10.51 -15.95 13.81
N TYR A 208 9.33 -16.32 13.30
CA TYR A 208 8.89 -16.01 11.95
C TYR A 208 7.59 -15.21 12.05
N GLY A 209 7.60 -13.97 11.57
CA GLY A 209 6.51 -13.03 11.82
C GLY A 209 6.28 -12.84 13.34
N THR A 210 5.09 -13.16 13.82
CA THR A 210 4.73 -13.08 15.25
C THR A 210 5.03 -14.35 16.02
N ASP A 211 5.30 -15.45 15.33
CA ASP A 211 5.30 -16.78 15.91
C ASP A 211 6.71 -17.21 16.30
N ARG A 212 6.84 -17.74 17.51
CA ARG A 212 8.09 -18.34 17.98
C ARG A 212 8.29 -19.70 17.33
N ILE A 213 9.45 -19.91 16.72
CA ILE A 213 9.86 -21.21 16.20
C ILE A 213 10.27 -22.09 17.38
N VAL A 214 9.50 -23.15 17.62
CA VAL A 214 9.73 -24.06 18.74
C VAL A 214 10.94 -24.94 18.45
N ASP A 215 11.77 -25.18 19.47
CA ASP A 215 12.96 -26.03 19.44
C ASP A 215 14.07 -25.63 18.45
N ALA A 216 14.02 -24.42 17.89
CA ALA A 216 15.09 -23.85 17.07
C ALA A 216 16.40 -23.71 17.86
N ASP A 217 17.52 -24.09 17.24
CA ASP A 217 18.86 -23.86 17.77
C ASP A 217 19.30 -22.40 17.51
N VAL A 218 18.97 -21.50 18.44
CA VAL A 218 19.24 -20.05 18.34
C VAL A 218 20.71 -19.72 18.03
N PRO A 219 21.73 -20.37 18.63
CA PRO A 219 23.13 -20.21 18.24
C PRO A 219 23.45 -20.45 16.77
N SER A 220 22.86 -21.47 16.14
CA SER A 220 23.19 -21.86 14.76
C SER A 220 22.14 -21.46 13.72
N PHE A 221 21.03 -20.86 14.14
CA PHE A 221 19.95 -20.44 13.26
C PHE A 221 20.44 -19.43 12.20
N ASP A 222 20.15 -19.76 10.95
CA ASP A 222 20.55 -19.05 9.75
C ASP A 222 19.31 -18.84 8.87
N ALA A 223 18.85 -17.59 8.77
CA ALA A 223 17.76 -17.23 7.88
C ALA A 223 18.30 -17.17 6.43
N LEU A 224 17.71 -17.94 5.55
CA LEU A 224 18.12 -18.07 4.15
C LEU A 224 17.23 -17.20 3.25
N GLU A 225 17.40 -17.32 1.93
CA GLU A 225 16.63 -16.54 0.97
C GLU A 225 15.15 -16.93 0.95
N GLY A 226 14.28 -15.91 0.99
CA GLY A 226 12.84 -16.08 0.87
C GLY A 226 12.26 -16.77 2.11
N PRO A 227 11.36 -17.75 1.97
CA PRO A 227 10.69 -18.36 3.11
C PRO A 227 11.58 -19.31 3.92
N PHE A 228 12.82 -19.56 3.49
CA PHE A 228 13.65 -20.62 4.05
C PHE A 228 14.55 -20.16 5.19
N ALA A 229 14.79 -21.05 6.13
CA ALA A 229 15.84 -20.93 7.14
C ALA A 229 16.38 -22.31 7.49
N ARG A 230 17.45 -22.37 8.28
CA ARG A 230 17.99 -23.61 8.83
C ARG A 230 18.59 -23.37 10.20
N ASP A 231 18.73 -24.44 10.96
CA ASP A 231 19.69 -24.53 12.06
C ASP A 231 20.57 -25.77 11.84
N ASP A 232 21.32 -26.22 12.85
CA ASP A 232 22.23 -27.38 12.68
C ASP A 232 21.47 -28.71 12.58
N ARG A 233 20.16 -28.72 12.85
CA ARG A 233 19.33 -29.92 12.99
C ARG A 233 18.16 -29.95 12.00
N HIS A 234 17.64 -28.81 11.58
CA HIS A 234 16.44 -28.70 10.77
C HIS A 234 16.57 -27.67 9.65
N GLY A 235 15.93 -27.94 8.52
CA GLY A 235 15.49 -26.92 7.58
C GLY A 235 14.11 -26.38 7.98
N TYR A 236 13.81 -25.14 7.63
CA TYR A 236 12.55 -24.47 7.91
C TYR A 236 11.97 -23.81 6.66
N TRP A 237 10.64 -23.81 6.55
CA TRP A 237 9.87 -23.01 5.60
C TRP A 237 8.83 -22.19 6.36
N MET A 238 8.90 -20.86 6.25
CA MET A 238 8.05 -19.90 6.97
C MET A 238 7.94 -20.18 8.48
N GLY A 239 9.07 -20.52 9.12
CA GLY A 239 9.14 -20.86 10.54
C GLY A 239 8.65 -22.28 10.90
N THR A 240 8.14 -23.05 9.95
CA THR A 240 7.76 -24.45 10.14
C THR A 240 8.96 -25.36 9.89
N PRO A 241 9.35 -26.24 10.83
CA PRO A 241 10.42 -27.21 10.58
C PRO A 241 9.97 -28.21 9.52
N ILE A 242 10.82 -28.41 8.51
CA ILE A 242 10.59 -29.36 7.42
C ILE A 242 10.94 -30.76 7.91
N PRO A 243 10.01 -31.73 7.83
CA PRO A 243 10.29 -33.10 8.25
C PRO A 243 11.49 -33.70 7.51
N ASP A 244 12.34 -34.43 8.24
CA ASP A 244 13.52 -35.14 7.74
C ASP A 244 14.61 -34.27 7.06
N ALA A 245 14.46 -32.94 7.07
CA ALA A 245 15.47 -32.03 6.53
C ALA A 245 16.72 -31.95 7.41
N ASP A 246 17.87 -32.24 6.82
CA ASP A 246 19.17 -32.06 7.47
C ASP A 246 19.62 -30.60 7.40
N GLY A 247 19.42 -29.89 8.51
CA GLY A 247 19.78 -28.47 8.65
C GLY A 247 21.24 -28.18 8.30
N ALA A 248 22.18 -29.08 8.63
CA ALA A 248 23.61 -28.86 8.38
C ALA A 248 23.96 -28.78 6.88
N THR A 249 23.18 -29.44 6.02
CA THR A 249 23.38 -29.46 4.56
C THR A 249 22.26 -28.77 3.78
N PHE A 250 21.25 -28.25 4.47
CA PHE A 250 20.12 -27.53 3.89
C PHE A 250 20.57 -26.26 3.18
N HIS A 251 20.08 -26.05 1.96
CA HIS A 251 20.34 -24.87 1.15
C HIS A 251 19.18 -24.60 0.19
N VAL A 252 19.02 -23.33 -0.17
CA VAL A 252 18.00 -22.90 -1.13
C VAL A 252 18.47 -23.19 -2.55
N LEU A 253 17.62 -23.84 -3.34
CA LEU A 253 17.86 -24.06 -4.76
C LEU A 253 17.33 -22.90 -5.60
N ASN A 254 16.11 -22.43 -5.28
CA ASN A 254 15.50 -21.24 -5.86
C ASN A 254 14.34 -20.77 -4.96
N ALA A 255 14.49 -19.58 -4.36
CA ALA A 255 13.49 -19.02 -3.46
C ALA A 255 12.18 -18.62 -4.17
N ASP A 256 12.26 -18.12 -5.41
CA ASP A 256 11.09 -17.68 -6.20
C ASP A 256 10.11 -18.84 -6.50
N PHE A 257 10.64 -20.07 -6.52
CA PHE A 257 9.86 -21.30 -6.72
C PHE A 257 9.75 -22.15 -5.47
N GLU A 258 10.15 -21.63 -4.32
CA GLU A 258 10.07 -22.32 -3.03
C GLU A 258 10.74 -23.71 -3.07
N CYS A 259 11.92 -23.77 -3.71
CA CYS A 259 12.74 -24.96 -3.86
C CYS A 259 13.93 -24.94 -2.92
N ALA A 260 14.10 -26.01 -2.14
CA ALA A 260 15.28 -26.22 -1.31
C ALA A 260 15.76 -27.67 -1.39
N ALA A 261 16.95 -27.95 -0.87
CA ALA A 261 17.46 -29.30 -0.72
C ALA A 261 18.43 -29.40 0.46
N ASP A 262 18.60 -30.60 0.96
CA ASP A 262 19.74 -31.00 1.77
C ASP A 262 20.62 -31.97 0.97
N ALA A 263 21.58 -32.65 1.61
CA ALA A 263 22.46 -33.59 0.92
C ALA A 263 21.77 -34.87 0.40
N THR A 264 20.54 -35.15 0.83
CA THR A 264 19.78 -36.39 0.61
C THR A 264 18.37 -36.20 0.07
N HIS A 265 17.74 -35.05 0.30
CA HIS A 265 16.36 -34.77 -0.02
C HIS A 265 16.21 -33.43 -0.73
N ALA A 266 15.24 -33.34 -1.62
CA ALA A 266 14.78 -32.07 -2.17
C ALA A 266 13.39 -31.74 -1.60
N PHE A 267 13.11 -30.45 -1.49
CA PHE A 267 11.92 -29.94 -0.84
C PHE A 267 11.22 -28.92 -1.74
N TYR A 268 9.89 -29.00 -1.74
CA TYR A 268 9.02 -27.94 -2.23
C TYR A 268 8.24 -27.44 -1.01
N ARG A 269 8.49 -26.19 -0.60
CA ARG A 269 7.97 -25.65 0.66
C ARG A 269 8.42 -26.49 1.87
N ASP A 270 7.47 -26.95 2.66
CA ASP A 270 7.63 -27.82 3.81
C ASP A 270 7.48 -29.32 3.50
N ASP A 271 7.32 -29.69 2.22
CA ASP A 271 7.17 -31.07 1.78
C ASP A 271 8.44 -31.64 1.15
N VAL A 272 8.73 -32.91 1.46
CA VAL A 272 9.78 -33.69 0.79
C VAL A 272 9.28 -34.13 -0.59
N ILE A 273 10.06 -33.84 -1.63
CA ILE A 273 9.83 -34.31 -2.99
C ILE A 273 10.31 -35.77 -3.08
N VAL A 274 9.37 -36.70 -2.98
CA VAL A 274 9.68 -38.13 -3.00
C VAL A 274 10.41 -38.52 -4.28
N ASP A 275 11.42 -39.39 -4.14
CA ASP A 275 12.29 -39.91 -5.21
C ASP A 275 13.24 -38.88 -5.87
N ALA A 276 13.25 -37.61 -5.43
CA ALA A 276 14.25 -36.65 -5.87
C ALA A 276 15.58 -36.85 -5.10
N ASP A 277 16.66 -37.15 -5.83
CA ASP A 277 18.02 -37.21 -5.28
C ASP A 277 18.79 -35.94 -5.67
N PRO A 278 19.08 -35.01 -4.73
CA PRO A 278 19.85 -33.81 -5.00
C PRO A 278 21.22 -34.05 -5.65
N ARG A 279 21.82 -35.23 -5.44
CA ARG A 279 23.12 -35.60 -6.04
C ARG A 279 23.03 -35.90 -7.53
N SER A 280 21.81 -36.17 -8.02
CA SER A 280 21.53 -36.43 -9.43
C SER A 280 21.22 -35.16 -10.24
N PHE A 281 21.13 -34.01 -9.57
CA PHE A 281 20.75 -32.76 -10.22
C PHE A 281 21.80 -32.30 -11.24
N PRO A 282 21.39 -31.81 -12.42
CA PRO A 282 22.31 -31.42 -13.47
C PRO A 282 23.14 -30.19 -13.05
N SER A 283 24.46 -30.37 -12.98
CA SER A 283 25.39 -29.31 -12.58
C SER A 283 25.35 -28.13 -13.56
N GLY A 284 25.21 -26.91 -13.05
CA GLY A 284 25.21 -25.68 -13.85
C GLY A 284 23.86 -25.29 -14.45
N HIS A 285 22.81 -26.09 -14.23
CA HIS A 285 21.44 -25.75 -14.62
C HIS A 285 20.69 -25.15 -13.43
N ALA A 286 20.11 -23.97 -13.62
CA ALA A 286 19.29 -23.33 -12.58
C ALA A 286 17.99 -24.11 -12.36
N VAL A 287 17.54 -24.20 -11.11
CA VAL A 287 16.21 -24.72 -10.80
C VAL A 287 15.16 -23.68 -11.19
N THR A 288 14.18 -24.09 -11.99
CA THR A 288 13.12 -23.22 -12.53
C THR A 288 11.73 -23.56 -11.98
N GLY A 289 11.66 -24.47 -11.02
CA GLY A 289 10.40 -24.87 -10.40
C GLY A 289 10.56 -26.10 -9.53
N CYS A 290 9.69 -26.21 -8.53
CA CYS A 290 9.43 -27.46 -7.82
C CYS A 290 7.92 -27.69 -7.75
N SER A 291 7.55 -28.96 -7.64
CA SER A 291 6.22 -29.41 -7.28
C SER A 291 6.33 -30.47 -6.19
N GLU A 292 5.20 -30.94 -5.69
CA GLU A 292 5.11 -32.06 -4.74
C GLU A 292 5.87 -33.33 -5.20
N THR A 293 6.19 -33.47 -6.50
CA THR A 293 6.74 -34.70 -7.07
C THR A 293 7.95 -34.50 -7.98
N SER A 294 8.40 -33.27 -8.24
CA SER A 294 9.48 -33.03 -9.22
C SER A 294 10.22 -31.72 -8.99
N VAL A 295 11.50 -31.73 -9.38
CA VAL A 295 12.34 -30.54 -9.53
C VAL A 295 12.59 -30.29 -11.01
N PHE A 296 12.38 -29.05 -11.46
CA PHE A 296 12.50 -28.64 -12.85
C PHE A 296 13.77 -27.80 -13.04
N PHE A 297 14.50 -28.05 -14.13
CA PHE A 297 15.76 -27.38 -14.43
C PHE A 297 15.70 -26.63 -15.76
N ALA A 298 16.44 -25.53 -15.84
CA ALA A 298 16.67 -24.82 -17.08
C ALA A 298 17.36 -25.74 -18.12
N PRO A 299 17.12 -25.52 -19.43
CA PRO A 299 17.74 -26.30 -20.50
C PRO A 299 19.27 -26.30 -20.49
#